data_AF-A0A3M1RJK6-F1
#
_entry.id   AF-A0A3M1RJK6-F1
#
_cell.length_a   1.000
_cell.length_b   1.000
_cell.length_c   1.000
_cell.angle_alpha   90.00
_cell.angle_beta   90.00
_cell.angle_gamma   90.00
#
_symmetry.space_group_name_H-M   'P 1'
#
loop_
_entity.id
_entity.type
_entity.pdbx_description
1 polymer ?
#
loop_
_entity_poly.entity_id
_entity_poly.type
_entity_poly.pdbx_seq_one_letter_code
_entity_poly.pdbx_strand_id
1 'polypeptide(L)'
;MIELEKQHDFLVGIDSDGCAFDTMELKHKECFIPNIIKYYKLQGVSKYARQCAEFVNLYSKSRGVNRFPALIETLERLSRRPEVKARGIPIRIPQAVKDWMAKETKLGNPALQKAVDESGDPELAHALEWSKAVNDTVADMVEGVPPFPYVRESLEKLSQQC
;
A
#
# COMPACT_ATOMS: atom_id res chain seq x y z
N MET A 1 22.34 15.77 11.63
CA MET A 1 21.04 16.49 11.50
C MET A 1 21.34 17.78 10.77
N ILE A 2 20.58 18.12 9.73
CA ILE A 2 20.72 19.42 9.07
C ILE A 2 19.98 20.43 9.95
N GLU A 3 20.67 21.46 10.44
CA GLU A 3 20.00 22.59 11.08
C GLU A 3 19.39 23.49 10.00
N LEU A 4 18.08 23.67 10.06
CA LEU A 4 17.33 24.55 9.17
C LEU A 4 16.95 25.80 9.96
N GLU A 5 17.42 26.97 9.53
CA GLU A 5 16.98 28.25 10.09
C GLU A 5 15.55 28.56 9.65
N LYS A 6 14.69 28.97 10.58
CA LYS A 6 13.29 29.32 10.29
C LYS A 6 13.22 30.56 9.39
N GLN A 7 12.82 30.38 8.12
CA GLN A 7 12.62 31.48 7.16
C GLN A 7 11.15 31.91 7.00
N HIS A 8 10.20 31.05 7.38
CA HIS A 8 8.76 31.27 7.20
C HIS A 8 8.00 30.95 8.50
N ASP A 9 6.84 31.58 8.70
CA ASP A 9 6.01 31.35 9.88
C ASP A 9 5.27 30.02 9.88
N PHE A 10 5.07 29.43 8.71
CA PHE A 10 4.39 28.16 8.54
C PHE A 10 4.97 27.36 7.36
N LEU A 11 4.71 26.06 7.39
CA LEU A 11 4.99 25.11 6.32
C LEU A 11 3.67 24.46 5.93
N VAL A 12 3.35 24.40 4.64
CA VAL A 12 2.21 23.64 4.14
C VAL A 12 2.70 22.44 3.34
N GLY A 13 2.30 21.24 3.78
CA GLY A 13 2.51 19.99 3.05
C GLY A 13 1.21 19.53 2.41
N ILE A 14 1.24 19.26 1.11
CA ILE A 14 0.11 18.69 0.38
C ILE A 14 0.50 17.29 -0.05
N ASP A 15 -0.26 16.30 0.40
CA ASP A 15 -0.13 14.94 -0.11
C ASP A 15 -0.81 14.83 -1.47
N SER A 16 -0.29 13.96 -2.33
CA SER A 16 -0.80 13.81 -3.69
C SER A 16 -1.99 12.83 -3.72
N ASP A 17 -1.73 11.56 -3.41
CA ASP A 17 -2.69 10.47 -3.54
C ASP A 17 -3.78 10.52 -2.45
N GLY A 18 -5.04 10.65 -2.85
CA GLY A 18 -6.16 10.69 -1.92
C GLY A 18 -6.30 11.99 -1.14
N CYS A 19 -5.52 13.02 -1.47
CA CYS A 19 -5.65 14.39 -0.98
C CYS A 19 -5.78 15.39 -2.15
N ALA A 20 -4.79 15.47 -3.04
CA ALA A 20 -4.90 16.27 -4.25
C ALA A 20 -5.60 15.53 -5.39
N PHE A 21 -5.38 14.22 -5.52
CA PHE A 21 -5.90 13.40 -6.61
C PHE A 21 -6.76 12.22 -6.11
N ASP A 22 -7.82 11.89 -6.84
CA ASP A 22 -8.69 10.75 -6.53
C ASP A 22 -8.15 9.41 -7.06
N THR A 23 -6.89 9.12 -6.72
CA THR A 23 -6.16 7.97 -7.26
C THR A 23 -6.23 6.74 -6.36
N MET A 24 -6.57 6.89 -5.08
CA MET A 24 -6.47 5.82 -4.08
C MET A 24 -7.44 4.66 -4.35
N GLU A 25 -8.70 4.97 -4.62
CA GLU A 25 -9.72 3.98 -4.96
C GLU A 25 -9.30 3.14 -6.17
N LEU A 26 -8.90 3.80 -7.27
CA LEU A 26 -8.43 3.17 -8.49
C LEU A 26 -7.19 2.29 -8.25
N LYS A 27 -6.13 2.86 -7.66
CA LYS A 27 -4.88 2.13 -7.36
C LYS A 27 -5.17 0.88 -6.55
N HIS A 28 -5.95 0.98 -5.47
CA HIS A 28 -6.18 -0.16 -4.62
C HIS A 28 -7.08 -1.21 -5.26
N LYS A 29 -8.23 -0.81 -5.81
CA LYS A 29 -9.23 -1.76 -6.33
C LYS A 29 -8.78 -2.46 -7.61
N GLU A 30 -8.02 -1.76 -8.46
CA GLU A 30 -7.61 -2.28 -9.77
C GLU A 30 -6.15 -2.75 -9.82
N CYS A 31 -5.25 -2.23 -8.98
CA CYS A 31 -3.84 -2.62 -9.00
C CYS A 31 -3.42 -3.47 -7.80
N PHE A 32 -3.61 -2.98 -6.57
CA PHE A 32 -3.10 -3.69 -5.38
C PHE A 32 -3.89 -4.97 -5.09
N ILE A 33 -5.21 -4.86 -4.99
CA ILE A 33 -6.08 -5.95 -4.54
C ILE A 33 -6.05 -7.14 -5.51
N PRO A 34 -6.13 -6.95 -6.85
CA PRO A 34 -5.98 -8.04 -7.80
C PRO A 34 -4.62 -8.74 -7.68
N ASN A 35 -3.54 -7.98 -7.46
CA ASN A 35 -2.21 -8.55 -7.24
C ASN A 35 -2.11 -9.31 -5.91
N ILE A 36 -2.69 -8.81 -4.82
CA ILE A 36 -2.78 -9.56 -3.55
C ILE A 36 -3.49 -10.90 -3.79
N ILE A 37 -4.62 -10.90 -4.48
CA ILE A 37 -5.39 -12.11 -4.77
C ILE A 37 -4.58 -13.09 -5.63
N LYS A 38 -3.91 -12.60 -6.67
CA LYS A 38 -3.12 -13.41 -7.62
C LYS A 38 -1.90 -14.04 -6.95
N TYR A 39 -1.08 -13.24 -6.28
CA TYR A 39 0.21 -13.67 -5.73
C TYR A 39 0.03 -14.53 -4.47
N TYR A 40 -0.96 -14.24 -3.64
CA TYR A 40 -1.23 -15.01 -2.41
C TYR A 40 -2.28 -16.13 -2.60
N LYS A 41 -2.63 -16.45 -3.86
CA LYS A 41 -3.52 -17.56 -4.24
C LYS A 41 -4.89 -17.51 -3.56
N LEU A 42 -5.49 -16.32 -3.47
CA LEU A 42 -6.73 -16.07 -2.74
C LEU A 42 -7.99 -16.14 -3.60
N GLN A 43 -7.93 -16.71 -4.81
CA GLN A 43 -9.04 -16.74 -5.77
C GLN A 43 -10.31 -17.36 -5.14
N GLY A 44 -10.14 -18.45 -4.38
CA GLY A 44 -11.24 -19.15 -3.68
C GLY A 44 -11.93 -18.34 -2.58
N VAL A 45 -11.35 -17.21 -2.16
CA VAL A 45 -11.91 -16.27 -1.16
C VAL A 45 -11.83 -14.82 -1.66
N SER A 46 -11.75 -14.61 -2.97
CA SER A 46 -11.47 -13.31 -3.59
C SER A 46 -12.40 -12.21 -3.10
N LYS A 47 -13.72 -12.48 -3.00
CA LYS A 47 -14.70 -11.55 -2.42
C LYS A 47 -14.26 -11.02 -1.05
N TYR A 48 -13.82 -11.90 -0.15
CA TYR A 48 -13.43 -11.53 1.21
C TYR A 48 -12.04 -10.90 1.26
N ALA A 49 -11.14 -11.32 0.37
CA ALA A 49 -9.83 -10.70 0.20
C ALA A 49 -9.96 -9.22 -0.23
N ARG A 50 -10.86 -8.92 -1.18
CA ARG A 50 -11.18 -7.54 -1.59
C ARG A 50 -11.68 -6.71 -0.40
N GLN A 51 -12.70 -7.22 0.31
CA GLN A 51 -13.26 -6.52 1.48
C GLN A 51 -12.22 -6.23 2.57
N CYS A 52 -11.35 -7.19 2.89
CA CYS A 52 -10.29 -6.99 3.88
C CYS A 52 -9.27 -5.95 3.41
N ALA A 53 -8.84 -6.04 2.15
CA ALA A 53 -7.84 -5.12 1.62
C ALA A 53 -8.39 -3.70 1.47
N GLU A 54 -9.63 -3.52 1.02
CA GLU A 54 -10.32 -2.23 0.98
C GLU A 54 -10.46 -1.64 2.39
N PHE A 55 -10.89 -2.44 3.37
CA PHE A 55 -10.98 -1.97 4.74
C PHE A 55 -9.61 -1.47 5.26
N VAL A 56 -8.55 -2.27 5.11
CA VAL A 56 -7.21 -1.90 5.57
C VAL A 56 -6.72 -0.62 4.88
N ASN A 57 -6.83 -0.55 3.55
CA ASN A 57 -6.14 0.48 2.76
C ASN A 57 -6.97 1.75 2.52
N LEU A 58 -8.30 1.67 2.54
CA LEU A 58 -9.18 2.78 2.15
C LEU A 58 -10.11 3.24 3.29
N TYR A 59 -10.57 2.33 4.15
CA TYR A 59 -11.71 2.61 5.04
C TYR A 59 -11.43 2.38 6.54
N SER A 60 -10.16 2.25 6.93
CA SER A 60 -9.76 2.07 8.33
C SER A 60 -8.73 3.10 8.77
N LYS A 61 -8.37 3.06 10.06
CA LYS A 61 -7.29 3.89 10.61
C LYS A 61 -5.90 3.52 10.07
N SER A 62 -5.75 2.37 9.44
CA SER A 62 -4.51 1.94 8.76
C SER A 62 -4.41 2.50 7.33
N ARG A 63 -5.39 3.30 6.86
CA ARG A 63 -5.32 3.95 5.54
C ARG A 63 -4.01 4.74 5.41
N GLY A 64 -3.33 4.53 4.28
CA GLY A 64 -2.04 5.19 3.99
C GLY A 64 -0.82 4.51 4.63
N VAL A 65 -0.99 3.39 5.34
CA VAL A 65 0.16 2.61 5.82
C VAL A 65 0.96 2.04 4.63
N ASN A 66 2.24 1.77 4.86
CA ASN A 66 3.10 1.14 3.88
C ASN A 66 2.49 -0.19 3.35
N ARG A 67 2.75 -0.48 2.07
CA ARG A 67 2.19 -1.65 1.37
C ARG A 67 2.48 -3.00 2.05
N PHE A 68 3.64 -3.18 2.68
CA PHE A 68 4.00 -4.46 3.29
C PHE A 68 3.24 -4.69 4.62
N PRO A 69 3.19 -3.73 5.57
CA PRO A 69 2.28 -3.82 6.71
C PRO A 69 0.82 -3.99 6.29
N ALA A 70 0.35 -3.24 5.27
CA ALA A 70 -1.02 -3.34 4.77
C ALA A 70 -1.35 -4.75 4.24
N LEU A 71 -0.42 -5.37 3.52
CA LEU A 71 -0.53 -6.74 3.04
C LEU A 71 -0.65 -7.72 4.21
N ILE A 72 0.23 -7.63 5.21
CA ILE A 72 0.19 -8.52 6.38
C ILE A 72 -1.13 -8.35 7.13
N GLU A 73 -1.55 -7.12 7.41
CA GLU A 73 -2.82 -6.86 8.09
C GLU A 73 -4.01 -7.42 7.29
N THR A 74 -3.99 -7.26 5.97
CA THR A 74 -5.02 -7.82 5.08
C THR A 74 -5.11 -9.34 5.22
N LEU A 75 -3.98 -10.05 5.14
CA LEU A 75 -3.93 -11.51 5.24
C LEU A 75 -4.33 -11.99 6.64
N GLU A 76 -3.88 -11.32 7.70
CA GLU A 76 -4.23 -11.64 9.09
C GLU A 76 -5.71 -11.43 9.38
N ARG A 77 -6.32 -10.36 8.85
CA ARG A 77 -7.78 -10.15 8.96
C ARG A 77 -8.54 -11.20 8.18
N LEU A 78 -8.08 -11.51 6.96
CA LEU A 78 -8.71 -12.50 6.10
C LEU A 78 -8.73 -13.89 6.75
N SER A 79 -7.61 -14.31 7.38
CA SER A 79 -7.50 -15.62 8.04
C SER A 79 -8.45 -15.80 9.23
N ARG A 80 -8.89 -14.70 9.85
CA ARG A 80 -9.82 -14.72 11.00
C ARG A 80 -11.29 -14.85 10.58
N ARG A 81 -11.62 -14.58 9.32
CA ARG A 81 -13.01 -14.53 8.83
C ARG A 81 -13.69 -15.91 8.88
N PRO A 82 -14.89 -16.02 9.46
CA PRO A 82 -15.65 -17.27 9.47
C PRO A 82 -15.88 -17.84 8.07
N GLU A 83 -16.15 -16.99 7.09
CA GLU A 83 -16.47 -17.41 5.72
C GLU A 83 -15.24 -17.96 4.98
N VAL A 84 -14.04 -17.50 5.35
CA VAL A 84 -12.76 -18.02 4.83
C VAL A 84 -12.45 -19.36 5.47
N LYS A 85 -12.60 -19.46 6.80
CA LYS A 85 -12.42 -20.73 7.54
C LYS A 85 -13.37 -21.81 7.05
N ALA A 86 -14.64 -21.47 6.81
CA ALA A 86 -15.65 -22.39 6.31
C ALA A 86 -15.34 -22.95 4.91
N ARG A 87 -14.54 -22.24 4.10
CA ARG A 87 -14.09 -22.70 2.78
C ARG A 87 -12.84 -23.58 2.83
N GLY A 88 -12.22 -23.74 4.00
CA GLY A 88 -11.01 -24.54 4.15
C GLY A 88 -9.79 -24.01 3.37
N ILE A 89 -9.81 -22.75 2.94
CA ILE A 89 -8.69 -22.14 2.20
C ILE A 89 -7.62 -21.71 3.20
N PRO A 90 -6.40 -22.28 3.15
CA PRO A 90 -5.32 -21.89 4.04
C PRO A 90 -4.81 -20.50 3.67
N ILE A 91 -4.79 -19.59 4.64
CA ILE A 91 -4.18 -18.26 4.49
C ILE A 91 -2.81 -18.30 5.14
N ARG A 92 -1.75 -18.17 4.32
CA ARG A 92 -0.37 -18.12 4.80
C ARG A 92 0.05 -16.68 5.02
N ILE A 93 0.55 -16.37 6.22
CA ILE A 93 1.14 -15.08 6.56
C ILE A 93 2.65 -15.22 6.36
N PRO A 94 3.29 -14.43 5.48
CA PRO A 94 4.72 -14.56 5.24
C PRO A 94 5.50 -14.01 6.44
N GLN A 95 6.04 -14.90 7.27
CA GLN A 95 6.71 -14.54 8.52
C GLN A 95 8.05 -13.85 8.25
N ALA A 96 8.80 -14.25 7.22
CA ALA A 96 10.05 -13.59 6.88
C ALA A 96 9.84 -12.10 6.55
N VAL A 97 8.71 -11.77 5.90
CA VAL A 97 8.33 -10.37 5.63
C VAL A 97 8.06 -9.63 6.94
N LYS A 98 7.37 -10.25 7.91
CA LYS A 98 7.14 -9.66 9.23
C LYS A 98 8.45 -9.38 9.97
N ASP A 99 9.35 -10.35 9.96
CA ASP A 99 10.65 -10.25 10.64
C ASP A 99 11.55 -9.21 9.98
N TRP A 100 11.50 -9.08 8.66
CA TRP A 100 12.18 -8.02 7.91
C TRP A 100 11.62 -6.64 8.26
N MET A 101 10.29 -6.46 8.26
CA MET A 101 9.66 -5.17 8.60
C MET A 101 9.97 -4.71 10.04
N ALA A 102 10.25 -5.63 10.95
CA ALA A 102 10.62 -5.29 12.32
C ALA A 102 12.04 -4.72 12.44
N LYS A 103 12.90 -4.96 11.45
CA LYS A 103 14.32 -4.56 11.43
C LYS A 103 14.59 -3.41 10.46
N GLU A 104 13.87 -3.35 9.35
CA GLU A 104 14.07 -2.35 8.30
C GLU A 104 13.33 -1.04 8.59
N THR A 105 14.01 0.08 8.37
CA THR A 105 13.47 1.43 8.59
C THR A 105 12.89 2.05 7.31
N LYS A 106 13.34 1.58 6.13
CA LYS A 106 12.92 2.06 4.81
C LYS A 106 12.22 0.95 4.03
N LEU A 107 10.95 0.75 4.32
CA LEU A 107 10.14 -0.30 3.71
C LEU A 107 9.81 -0.01 2.23
N GLY A 108 10.70 -0.44 1.33
CA GLY A 108 10.54 -0.27 -0.12
C GLY A 108 11.24 -1.36 -0.92
N ASN A 109 10.96 -1.41 -2.22
CA ASN A 109 11.51 -2.43 -3.12
C ASN A 109 13.05 -2.53 -3.10
N PRO A 110 13.82 -1.42 -3.04
CA PRO A 110 15.28 -1.53 -2.95
C PRO A 110 15.77 -2.22 -1.68
N ALA A 111 15.17 -1.89 -0.53
CA ALA A 111 15.53 -2.51 0.75
C ALA A 111 15.10 -3.99 0.79
N LEU A 112 13.93 -4.31 0.25
CA LEU A 112 13.45 -5.70 0.16
C LEU A 112 14.31 -6.52 -0.80
N GLN A 113 14.71 -5.97 -1.96
CA GLN A 113 15.63 -6.63 -2.89
C GLN A 113 16.96 -6.98 -2.20
N LYS A 114 17.55 -6.03 -1.46
CA LYS A 114 18.76 -6.29 -0.69
C LYS A 114 18.55 -7.44 0.31
N ALA A 115 17.43 -7.43 1.04
CA ALA A 115 17.12 -8.50 2.00
C ALA A 115 16.95 -9.87 1.31
N VAL A 116 16.38 -9.91 0.10
CA VAL A 116 16.30 -11.12 -0.73
C VAL A 116 17.70 -11.60 -1.14
N ASP A 117 18.54 -10.70 -1.63
CA ASP A 117 19.89 -11.04 -2.10
C ASP A 117 20.79 -11.56 -0.96
N GLU A 118 20.62 -11.04 0.26
CA GLU A 118 21.40 -11.44 1.43
C GLU A 118 20.93 -12.77 2.06
N SER A 119 19.61 -13.02 2.07
CA SER A 119 19.02 -14.17 2.77
C SER A 119 18.69 -15.36 1.87
N GLY A 120 18.39 -15.10 0.60
CA GLY A 120 17.79 -16.10 -0.29
C GLY A 120 16.38 -16.55 0.13
N ASP A 121 15.71 -15.82 1.03
CA ASP A 121 14.43 -16.25 1.59
C ASP A 121 13.30 -16.21 0.54
N PRO A 122 12.57 -17.33 0.33
CA PRO A 122 11.55 -17.42 -0.70
C PRO A 122 10.30 -16.58 -0.41
N GLU A 123 9.96 -16.31 0.86
CA GLU A 123 8.83 -15.44 1.21
C GLU A 123 9.14 -13.97 0.92
N LEU A 124 10.39 -13.55 1.19
CA LEU A 124 10.86 -12.21 0.82
C LEU A 124 10.89 -12.03 -0.70
N ALA A 125 11.40 -13.03 -1.43
CA ALA A 125 11.43 -13.02 -2.89
C ALA A 125 10.01 -12.92 -3.47
N HIS A 126 9.08 -13.71 -2.95
CA HIS A 126 7.67 -13.67 -3.36
C HIS A 126 7.00 -12.32 -3.09
N ALA A 127 7.26 -11.71 -1.92
CA ALA A 127 6.77 -10.38 -1.61
C ALA A 127 7.37 -9.29 -2.53
N LEU A 128 8.62 -9.46 -2.93
CA LEU A 128 9.28 -8.56 -3.87
C LEU A 128 8.66 -8.66 -5.27
N GLU A 129 8.40 -9.86 -5.75
CA GLU A 129 7.70 -10.09 -7.02
C GLU A 129 6.30 -9.47 -7.01
N TRP A 130 5.52 -9.70 -5.94
CA TRP A 130 4.22 -9.05 -5.75
C TRP A 130 4.35 -7.52 -5.79
N SER A 131 5.31 -6.95 -5.07
CA SER A 131 5.46 -5.51 -4.97
C SER A 131 5.91 -4.85 -6.29
N LYS A 132 6.73 -5.55 -7.08
CA LYS A 132 7.10 -5.12 -8.44
C LYS A 132 5.89 -5.18 -9.37
N ALA A 133 5.14 -6.28 -9.37
CA ALA A 133 3.94 -6.43 -10.20
C ALA A 133 2.85 -5.39 -9.89
N VAL A 134 2.71 -4.98 -8.62
CA VAL A 134 1.85 -3.86 -8.25
C VAL A 134 2.29 -2.57 -8.93
N ASN A 135 3.59 -2.26 -8.93
CA ASN A 135 4.09 -1.06 -9.61
C ASN A 135 3.82 -1.12 -11.12
N ASP A 136 4.05 -2.28 -11.74
CA ASP A 136 3.80 -2.46 -13.18
C ASP A 136 2.31 -2.26 -13.49
N THR A 137 1.42 -2.81 -12.67
CA THR A 137 -0.04 -2.64 -12.85
C THR A 137 -0.49 -1.20 -12.60
N VAL A 138 0.15 -0.47 -11.66
CA VAL A 138 -0.14 0.96 -11.44
C VAL A 138 0.30 1.80 -12.64
N ALA A 139 1.49 1.52 -13.18
CA ALA A 139 2.03 2.23 -14.34
C ALA A 139 1.19 2.01 -15.62
N ASP A 140 0.60 0.82 -15.76
CA ASP A 140 -0.27 0.46 -16.88
C ASP A 140 -1.70 1.02 -16.73
N MET A 141 -2.27 0.99 -15.52
CA MET A 141 -3.69 1.27 -15.29
C MET A 141 -3.99 2.74 -14.94
N VAL A 142 -3.09 3.41 -14.20
CA VAL A 142 -3.42 4.69 -13.54
C VAL A 142 -2.90 5.87 -14.37
N GLU A 143 -3.77 6.38 -15.24
CA GLU A 143 -3.52 7.58 -16.04
C GLU A 143 -4.75 8.50 -16.08
N GLY A 144 -4.52 9.78 -16.40
CA GLY A 144 -5.60 10.73 -16.65
C GLY A 144 -6.49 11.10 -15.45
N VAL A 145 -6.10 10.76 -14.22
CA VAL A 145 -6.90 11.07 -13.02
C VAL A 145 -6.83 12.57 -12.70
N PRO A 146 -7.95 13.32 -12.75
CA PRO A 146 -7.95 14.73 -12.44
C PRO A 146 -7.75 14.95 -10.92
N PRO A 147 -7.31 16.16 -10.51
CA PRO A 147 -7.33 16.52 -9.10
C PRO A 147 -8.78 16.57 -8.58
N PHE A 148 -8.96 16.47 -7.27
CA PHE A 148 -10.26 16.71 -6.65
C PHE A 148 -10.77 18.13 -6.97
N PRO A 149 -12.11 18.33 -7.01
CA PRO A 149 -12.69 19.65 -7.14
C PRO A 149 -12.10 20.63 -6.12
N TYR A 150 -11.82 21.86 -6.55
CA TYR A 150 -11.27 22.95 -5.74
C TYR A 150 -9.80 22.82 -5.30
N VAL A 151 -9.07 21.76 -5.69
CA VAL A 151 -7.63 21.66 -5.37
C VAL A 151 -6.85 22.81 -5.99
N ARG A 152 -7.05 23.09 -7.29
CA ARG A 152 -6.37 24.20 -7.98
C ARG A 152 -6.66 25.54 -7.29
N GLU A 153 -7.93 25.84 -7.07
CA GLU A 153 -8.40 27.08 -6.48
C GLU A 153 -7.89 27.25 -5.03
N SER A 154 -7.75 26.15 -4.29
CA SER A 154 -7.19 26.16 -2.94
C SER A 154 -5.68 26.45 -2.96
N LEU A 155 -4.94 25.88 -3.91
CA LEU A 155 -3.51 26.13 -4.08
C LEU A 155 -3.24 27.57 -4.53
N GLU A 156 -4.05 28.12 -5.44
CA GLU A 156 -3.95 29.52 -5.89
C GLU A 156 -4.20 30.52 -4.75
N LYS A 157 -5.15 30.21 -3.85
CA LYS A 157 -5.38 31.01 -2.64
C LYS A 157 -4.23 30.88 -1.66
N LEU A 158 -3.71 29.67 -1.47
CA LEU A 158 -2.60 29.43 -0.57
C LEU A 158 -1.32 30.15 -1.02
N SER A 159 -1.01 30.15 -2.32
CA SER A 159 0.20 30.78 -2.87
C SER A 159 0.24 32.30 -2.69
N GLN A 160 -0.88 32.95 -2.37
CA GLN A 160 -0.92 34.39 -2.05
C GLN A 160 -0.43 34.70 -0.62
N GLN A 161 -0.28 33.67 0.22
CA GLN A 161 0.13 33.79 1.62
C GLN A 161 1.57 33.30 1.86
N CYS A 162 2.16 32.59 0.90
CA CYS A 162 3.50 32.00 0.97
C CYS A 162 4.56 32.90 0.34
#